data_AF-A0A3M7NM18-F1
#
_entry.id   AF-A0A3M7NM18-F1
#
_cell.length_a   1.000
_cell.length_b   1.000
_cell.length_c   1.000
_cell.angle_alpha   90.00
_cell.angle_beta   90.00
_cell.angle_gamma   90.00
#
_symmetry.space_group_name_H-M   'P 1'
#
loop_
_entity.id
_entity.type
_entity.pdbx_description
1 polymer ?
#
loop_
_entity_poly.entity_id
_entity_poly.type
_entity_poly.pdbx_seq_one_letter_code
_entity_poly.pdbx_strand_id
1 'polypeptide(L)'
;MSIDHLQDLEMLKMAFGYCSVTSRRLLVHMEKYLYRINFAKGILEWRKKIHKHLRLLLRALPLQTPTETELKQLQKIQVSLFDANHCPGVVSFLNQGHASAIFYTGDLGAEPWSVNSLVQNAYILPYSCGLKTFDCIYLDTSFASHNHVYKTFPSKG
;
A
#
# COMPACT_ATOMS: atom_id res chain seq x y z
N MET A 1 -2.85 5.93 6.73
CA MET A 1 -1.82 6.27 5.73
C MET A 1 -0.84 7.19 6.41
N SER A 2 0.40 6.72 6.65
CA SER A 2 1.43 7.55 7.28
C SER A 2 1.95 8.61 6.30
N ILE A 3 2.32 9.77 6.81
CA ILE A 3 2.93 10.87 6.05
C ILE A 3 4.33 10.48 5.56
N ASP A 4 4.98 9.53 6.22
CA ASP A 4 6.38 9.15 5.93
C ASP A 4 6.52 8.43 4.59
N HIS A 5 5.47 7.73 4.14
CA HIS A 5 5.38 7.14 2.80
C HIS A 5 5.00 8.16 1.70
N LEU A 6 4.79 9.43 2.05
CA LEU A 6 4.40 10.49 1.12
C LEU A 6 5.55 11.40 0.69
N GLN A 7 6.73 11.27 1.32
CA GLN A 7 7.90 12.13 1.02
C GLN A 7 8.37 11.98 -0.43
N ASP A 8 8.24 10.80 -1.02
CA ASP A 8 8.66 10.53 -2.40
C ASP A 8 7.60 10.90 -3.45
N LEU A 9 6.36 11.20 -3.04
CA LEU A 9 5.30 11.56 -3.99
C LEU A 9 5.53 12.93 -4.63
N GLU A 10 6.30 13.82 -4.01
CA GLU A 10 6.72 15.08 -4.61
C GLU A 10 7.83 14.90 -5.67
N MET A 11 8.50 13.74 -5.70
CA MET A 11 9.50 13.39 -6.72
C MET A 11 8.89 12.76 -7.98
N LEU A 12 7.59 12.45 -8.01
CA LEU A 12 6.86 11.98 -9.19
C LEU A 12 6.68 13.11 -10.21
N LYS A 13 7.78 13.63 -10.76
CA LYS A 13 7.78 14.77 -11.68
C LYS A 13 7.34 14.37 -13.11
N MET A 14 7.44 13.09 -13.49
CA MET A 14 7.08 12.61 -14.84
C MET A 14 6.55 11.16 -14.91
N ALA A 15 6.42 10.46 -13.78
CA ALA A 15 5.93 9.08 -13.72
C ALA A 15 4.64 8.99 -12.91
N PHE A 16 3.80 7.99 -13.23
CA PHE A 16 2.62 7.67 -12.42
C PHE A 16 2.97 6.58 -11.39
N GLY A 17 2.35 6.64 -10.22
CA GLY A 17 2.43 5.61 -9.17
C GLY A 17 1.18 4.73 -9.11
N TYR A 18 1.33 3.49 -8.66
CA TYR A 18 0.20 2.59 -8.39
C TYR A 18 -0.16 2.59 -6.91
N CYS A 19 -1.45 2.51 -6.60
CA CYS A 19 -1.95 2.44 -5.23
C CYS A 19 -3.31 1.75 -5.17
N SER A 20 -3.82 1.46 -3.98
CA SER A 20 -5.20 0.99 -3.82
C SER A 20 -6.22 2.09 -4.13
N VAL A 21 -7.45 1.68 -4.50
CA VAL A 21 -8.59 2.60 -4.67
C VAL A 21 -8.82 3.46 -3.42
N THR A 22 -8.73 2.84 -2.24
CA THR A 22 -8.88 3.52 -0.95
C THR A 22 -7.77 4.56 -0.73
N SER A 23 -6.51 4.20 -0.99
CA SER A 23 -5.37 5.12 -0.89
C SER A 23 -5.53 6.35 -1.78
N ARG A 24 -5.88 6.15 -3.07
CA ARG A 24 -6.13 7.26 -4.00
C ARG A 24 -7.25 8.19 -3.50
N ARG A 25 -8.35 7.60 -3.00
CA ARG A 25 -9.48 8.36 -2.47
C ARG A 25 -9.07 9.20 -1.26
N LEU A 26 -8.36 8.60 -0.30
CA LEU A 26 -7.90 9.29 0.91
C LEU A 26 -6.93 10.43 0.57
N LEU A 27 -5.91 10.16 -0.25
CA LEU A 27 -4.89 11.14 -0.63
C LEU A 27 -5.47 12.39 -1.27
N VAL A 28 -6.32 12.23 -2.28
CA VAL A 28 -6.91 13.35 -3.02
C VAL A 28 -7.85 14.19 -2.14
N HIS A 29 -8.33 13.64 -1.02
CA HIS A 29 -9.22 14.30 -0.06
C HIS A 29 -8.53 14.78 1.21
N MET A 30 -7.22 14.58 1.37
CA MET A 30 -6.50 15.01 2.56
C MET A 30 -6.42 16.54 2.67
N GLU A 31 -6.70 17.01 3.88
CA GLU A 31 -6.67 18.42 4.29
C GLU A 31 -5.79 18.53 5.54
N LYS A 32 -4.97 19.59 5.67
CA LYS A 32 -4.21 19.82 6.90
C LYS A 32 -5.18 20.07 8.04
N TYR A 33 -4.84 19.62 9.25
CA TYR A 33 -5.65 19.86 10.44
C TYR A 33 -6.08 21.33 10.57
N LEU A 34 -5.13 22.26 10.44
CA LEU A 34 -5.39 23.69 10.50
C LEU A 34 -6.40 24.18 9.45
N TYR A 35 -6.37 23.63 8.23
CA TYR A 35 -7.34 24.01 7.19
C TYR A 35 -8.75 23.52 7.52
N ARG A 36 -8.88 22.33 8.12
CA ARG A 36 -10.19 21.82 8.56
C ARG A 36 -10.79 22.70 9.66
N ILE A 37 -9.97 23.05 10.66
CA ILE A 37 -10.41 23.90 11.78
C ILE A 37 -10.74 25.32 11.31
N ASN A 38 -9.90 25.92 10.46
CA ASN A 38 -10.15 27.28 9.99
C ASN A 38 -11.38 27.36 9.09
N PHE A 39 -11.65 26.33 8.26
CA PHE A 39 -12.92 26.24 7.53
C PHE A 39 -14.12 26.11 8.47
N ALA A 40 -14.06 25.23 9.47
CA ALA A 40 -15.14 25.05 10.44
C ALA A 40 -15.42 26.32 11.28
N LYS A 41 -14.39 27.15 11.51
CA LYS A 41 -14.49 28.44 12.19
C LYS A 41 -14.92 29.60 11.28
N GLY A 42 -15.17 29.36 9.99
CA GLY A 42 -15.52 30.40 9.02
C GLY A 42 -14.36 31.33 8.64
N ILE A 43 -13.11 30.99 9.01
CA ILE A 43 -11.90 31.76 8.66
C ILE A 43 -11.50 31.48 7.20
N LEU A 44 -11.79 30.28 6.70
CA LEU A 44 -11.60 29.92 5.29
C LEU A 44 -12.96 29.79 4.61
N GLU A 45 -13.11 30.48 3.48
CA GLU A 45 -14.30 30.41 2.61
C GLU A 45 -14.47 29.05 1.91
N TRP A 46 -13.36 28.30 1.72
CA TRP A 46 -13.38 27.01 1.03
C TRP A 46 -12.42 25.99 1.63
N ARG A 47 -12.76 24.71 1.49
CA ARG A 47 -11.91 23.59 1.91
C ARG A 47 -10.65 23.48 1.06
N LYS A 48 -9.49 23.46 1.71
CA LYS A 48 -8.17 23.39 1.06
C LYS A 48 -7.58 21.98 1.15
N LYS A 49 -7.68 21.23 0.05
CA LYS A 49 -7.09 19.90 -0.13
C LYS A 49 -5.63 20.02 -0.60
N ILE A 50 -4.73 19.27 0.03
CA ILE A 50 -3.28 19.39 -0.18
C ILE A 50 -2.84 18.69 -1.48
N HIS A 51 -3.35 17.48 -1.70
CA HIS A 51 -2.81 16.57 -2.71
C HIS A 51 -3.75 16.34 -3.90
N LYS A 52 -4.55 17.36 -4.28
CA LYS A 52 -5.45 17.27 -5.45
C LYS A 52 -4.71 16.88 -6.74
N HIS A 53 -3.48 17.37 -6.91
CA HIS A 53 -2.65 17.11 -8.09
C HIS A 53 -2.29 15.62 -8.26
N LEU A 54 -2.17 14.86 -7.17
CA LEU A 54 -1.91 13.42 -7.20
C LEU A 54 -2.98 12.62 -7.93
N ARG A 55 -4.19 13.18 -8.13
CA ARG A 55 -5.25 12.52 -8.89
C ARG A 55 -4.80 12.12 -10.30
N LEU A 56 -3.92 12.92 -10.92
CA LEU A 56 -3.39 12.68 -12.26
C LEU A 56 -2.16 11.76 -12.25
N LEU A 57 -1.45 11.67 -11.13
CA LEU A 57 -0.22 10.90 -10.99
C LEU A 57 -0.47 9.49 -10.41
N LEU A 58 -1.61 9.24 -9.76
CA LEU A 58 -1.91 7.95 -9.15
C LEU A 58 -2.89 7.12 -9.99
N ARG A 59 -2.46 5.91 -10.35
CA ARG A 59 -3.31 4.86 -10.91
C ARG A 59 -3.77 3.94 -9.78
N ALA A 60 -5.08 3.83 -9.61
CA ALA A 60 -5.66 2.94 -8.61
C ALA A 60 -5.82 1.53 -9.18
N LEU A 61 -5.37 0.53 -8.44
CA LEU A 61 -5.57 -0.88 -8.73
C LEU A 61 -6.56 -1.48 -7.72
N PRO A 62 -7.47 -2.39 -8.15
CA PRO A 62 -8.32 -3.13 -7.23
C PRO A 62 -7.51 -4.14 -6.42
N LEU A 63 -8.01 -4.48 -5.23
CA LEU A 63 -7.43 -5.57 -4.44
C LEU A 63 -7.68 -6.91 -5.13
N GLN A 64 -6.75 -7.84 -4.95
CA GLN A 64 -6.83 -9.23 -5.38
C GLN A 64 -7.22 -9.38 -6.87
N THR A 65 -6.81 -8.41 -7.69
CA THR A 65 -7.08 -8.38 -9.12
C THR A 65 -5.76 -8.18 -9.85
N PRO A 66 -5.19 -9.24 -10.44
CA PRO A 66 -3.94 -9.14 -11.16
C PRO A 66 -4.08 -8.18 -12.34
N THR A 67 -3.25 -7.13 -12.35
CA THR A 67 -3.28 -6.09 -13.38
C THR A 67 -1.97 -6.07 -14.12
N GLU A 68 -2.01 -6.20 -15.44
CA GLU A 68 -0.82 -6.07 -16.28
C GLU A 68 -0.42 -4.59 -16.39
N THR A 69 0.87 -4.32 -16.20
CA THR A 69 1.45 -2.98 -16.27
C THR A 69 2.75 -3.02 -17.08
N GLU A 70 3.04 -1.95 -17.79
CA GLU A 70 4.27 -1.79 -18.56
C GLU A 70 5.30 -0.99 -17.75
N LEU A 71 6.47 -1.59 -17.49
CA LEU A 71 7.59 -0.94 -16.79
C LEU A 71 8.42 -0.08 -17.74
N LYS A 72 8.74 -0.64 -18.92
CA LYS A 72 9.48 -0.06 -20.04
C LYS A 72 8.90 -0.64 -21.32
N GLN A 73 9.17 -0.01 -22.46
CA GLN A 73 8.74 -0.51 -23.78
C GLN A 73 8.97 -2.03 -23.89
N LEU A 74 7.88 -2.78 -24.06
CA LEU A 74 7.85 -4.26 -24.20
C LEU A 74 8.14 -5.08 -22.93
N GLN A 75 8.37 -4.46 -21.78
CA GLN A 75 8.52 -5.15 -20.49
C GLN A 75 7.24 -5.04 -19.66
N LYS A 76 6.50 -6.14 -19.61
CA LYS A 76 5.25 -6.28 -18.84
C LYS A 76 5.51 -6.97 -17.51
N ILE A 77 4.85 -6.47 -16.47
CA ILE A 77 4.73 -7.14 -15.18
C ILE A 77 3.26 -7.21 -14.79
N GLN A 78 2.91 -8.22 -14.01
CA GLN A 78 1.61 -8.34 -13.37
C GLN A 78 1.73 -7.86 -11.93
N VAL A 79 0.85 -6.95 -11.53
CA VAL A 79 0.79 -6.35 -10.20
C VAL A 79 -0.53 -6.74 -9.54
N SER A 80 -0.46 -7.33 -8.35
CA SER A 80 -1.63 -7.67 -7.52
C SER A 80 -1.50 -7.04 -6.14
N LEU A 81 -2.58 -6.42 -5.65
CA LEU A 81 -2.61 -5.75 -4.35
C LEU A 81 -3.36 -6.60 -3.31
N PHE A 82 -2.87 -6.63 -2.09
CA PHE A 82 -3.50 -7.30 -0.96
C PHE A 82 -3.65 -6.34 0.21
N ASP A 83 -4.68 -6.51 1.04
CA ASP A 83 -4.80 -5.72 2.27
C ASP A 83 -3.63 -6.04 3.20
N ALA A 84 -2.89 -5.00 3.62
CA ALA A 84 -1.79 -5.15 4.56
C ALA A 84 -2.24 -5.07 6.02
N ASN A 85 -3.54 -4.92 6.30
CA ASN A 85 -4.13 -4.89 7.64
C ASN A 85 -3.45 -3.87 8.59
N HIS A 86 -2.76 -2.84 8.09
CA HIS A 86 -2.17 -1.82 8.94
C HIS A 86 -3.17 -0.70 9.22
N CYS A 87 -3.69 -0.09 8.15
CA CYS A 87 -4.76 0.91 8.19
C CYS A 87 -5.44 1.02 6.81
N PRO A 88 -6.60 1.69 6.71
CA PRO A 88 -7.34 1.77 5.46
C PRO A 88 -6.49 2.25 4.28
N GLY A 89 -6.45 1.44 3.23
CA GLY A 89 -5.76 1.73 1.97
C GLY A 89 -4.30 1.28 1.90
N VAL A 90 -3.68 0.88 3.01
CA VAL A 90 -2.33 0.29 2.98
C VAL A 90 -2.42 -1.13 2.43
N VAL A 91 -1.49 -1.47 1.54
CA VAL A 91 -1.52 -2.71 0.78
C VAL A 91 -0.14 -3.31 0.65
N SER A 92 -0.11 -4.64 0.54
CA SER A 92 1.04 -5.38 0.03
C SER A 92 0.95 -5.48 -1.50
N PHE A 93 2.09 -5.52 -2.18
CA PHE A 93 2.19 -5.68 -3.63
C PHE A 93 2.89 -6.99 -3.98
N LEU A 94 2.24 -7.79 -4.82
CA LEU A 94 2.89 -8.88 -5.55
C LEU A 94 3.19 -8.41 -6.97
N ASN A 95 4.47 -8.38 -7.32
CA ASN A 95 4.95 -8.05 -8.66
C ASN A 95 5.51 -9.31 -9.31
N GLN A 96 4.89 -9.74 -10.42
CA GLN A 96 5.25 -10.94 -11.15
C GLN A 96 5.74 -10.54 -12.55
N GLY A 97 7.00 -10.86 -12.86
CA GLY A 97 7.57 -10.81 -14.19
C GLY A 97 7.52 -12.18 -14.87
N HIS A 98 8.17 -12.29 -16.03
CA HIS A 98 8.25 -13.55 -16.78
C HIS A 98 8.93 -14.68 -15.98
N ALA A 99 9.97 -14.36 -15.22
CA ALA A 99 10.77 -15.32 -14.46
C ALA A 99 11.05 -14.86 -13.03
N SER A 100 10.26 -13.90 -12.52
CA SER A 100 10.46 -13.37 -11.17
C SER A 100 9.15 -13.06 -10.47
N ALA A 101 9.14 -13.18 -9.14
CA ALA A 101 8.06 -12.86 -8.24
C ALA A 101 8.62 -12.17 -6.99
N ILE A 102 8.26 -10.90 -6.81
CA ILE A 102 8.68 -10.07 -5.68
C ILE A 102 7.45 -9.68 -4.87
N PHE A 103 7.52 -9.85 -3.55
CA PHE A 103 6.46 -9.46 -2.64
C PHE A 103 6.91 -8.33 -1.72
N TYR A 104 6.23 -7.19 -1.79
CA TYR A 104 6.42 -6.06 -0.87
C TYR A 104 5.29 -6.04 0.13
N THR A 105 5.58 -6.15 1.42
CA THR A 105 4.50 -6.14 2.43
C THR A 105 3.89 -4.77 2.64
N GLY A 106 4.66 -3.69 2.38
CA GLY A 106 4.35 -2.36 2.94
C GLY A 106 4.40 -2.40 4.47
N ASP A 107 3.83 -1.41 5.15
CA ASP A 107 3.61 -1.51 6.59
C ASP A 107 2.52 -2.55 6.85
N LEU A 108 2.84 -3.63 7.56
CA LEU A 108 2.01 -4.82 7.67
C LEU A 108 1.51 -5.02 9.10
N GLY A 109 0.20 -5.14 9.27
CA GLY A 109 -0.42 -5.64 10.49
C GLY A 109 -0.60 -7.17 10.44
N ALA A 110 0.44 -7.93 10.75
CA ALA A 110 0.48 -9.39 10.58
C ALA A 110 -0.29 -10.19 11.68
N GLU A 111 -1.56 -9.85 11.92
CA GLU A 111 -2.41 -10.63 12.83
C GLU A 111 -2.69 -12.03 12.27
N PRO A 112 -2.81 -13.08 13.11
CA PRO A 112 -2.96 -14.46 12.64
C PRO A 112 -4.10 -14.66 11.64
N TRP A 113 -5.27 -14.06 11.88
CA TRP A 113 -6.42 -14.15 10.98
C TRP A 113 -6.16 -13.50 9.62
N SER A 114 -5.41 -12.39 9.59
CA SER A 114 -5.05 -11.66 8.37
C SER A 114 -4.03 -12.46 7.56
N VAL A 115 -2.99 -12.98 8.21
CA VAL A 115 -1.99 -13.84 7.58
C VAL A 115 -2.63 -15.11 7.03
N ASN A 116 -3.50 -15.77 7.80
CA ASN A 116 -4.23 -16.96 7.34
C ASN A 116 -5.07 -16.69 6.10
N SER A 117 -5.74 -15.54 6.06
CA SER A 117 -6.52 -15.12 4.88
C SER A 117 -5.62 -14.84 3.68
N LEU A 118 -4.44 -14.23 3.90
CA LEU A 118 -3.48 -13.93 2.84
C LEU A 118 -2.90 -15.20 2.21
N VAL A 119 -2.45 -16.17 3.02
CA VAL A 119 -1.83 -17.40 2.50
C VAL A 119 -2.84 -18.32 1.80
N GLN A 120 -4.13 -18.19 2.11
CA GLN A 120 -5.20 -18.92 1.41
C GLN A 120 -5.67 -18.23 0.12
N ASN A 121 -5.23 -16.99 -0.14
CA ASN A 121 -5.60 -16.30 -1.35
C ASN A 121 -5.04 -17.04 -2.59
N ALA A 122 -5.86 -17.23 -3.63
CA ALA A 122 -5.49 -17.99 -4.82
C ALA A 122 -4.19 -17.54 -5.51
N TYR A 123 -3.83 -16.27 -5.41
CA TYR A 123 -2.60 -15.71 -6.02
C TYR A 123 -1.36 -15.87 -5.13
N ILE A 124 -1.53 -16.04 -3.82
CA ILE A 124 -0.45 -16.25 -2.85
C ILE A 124 -0.28 -17.73 -2.52
N LEU A 125 -1.36 -18.51 -2.54
CA LEU A 125 -1.40 -19.92 -2.16
C LEU A 125 -0.28 -20.76 -2.81
N PRO A 126 0.01 -20.62 -4.13
CA PRO A 126 1.11 -21.37 -4.75
C PRO A 126 2.47 -21.11 -4.08
N TYR A 127 2.71 -19.92 -3.56
CA TYR A 127 3.94 -19.57 -2.86
C TYR A 127 3.96 -20.13 -1.43
N SER A 128 2.84 -20.06 -0.71
CA SER A 128 2.76 -20.59 0.66
C SER A 128 2.82 -22.12 0.73
N CYS A 129 2.37 -22.83 -0.30
CA CYS A 129 2.45 -24.30 -0.36
C CYS A 129 3.70 -24.82 -1.09
N GLY A 130 4.61 -23.93 -1.51
CA GLY A 130 5.87 -24.30 -2.15
C GLY A 130 5.76 -24.73 -3.61
N LEU A 131 4.61 -24.52 -4.27
CA LEU A 131 4.48 -24.71 -5.73
C LEU A 131 5.19 -23.62 -6.54
N LYS A 132 5.38 -22.45 -5.94
CA LYS A 132 6.16 -21.32 -6.47
C LYS A 132 7.06 -20.78 -5.36
N THR A 133 8.09 -20.05 -5.76
CA THR A 133 9.00 -19.34 -4.83
C THR A 133 8.97 -17.86 -5.12
N PHE A 134 9.07 -17.03 -4.07
CA PHE A 134 9.40 -15.62 -4.24
C PHE A 134 10.90 -15.49 -4.41
N ASP A 135 11.33 -14.71 -5.40
CA ASP A 135 12.74 -14.35 -5.56
C ASP A 135 13.18 -13.38 -4.45
N CYS A 136 12.26 -12.53 -4.02
CA CYS A 136 12.52 -11.57 -2.96
C CYS A 136 11.24 -11.21 -2.21
N ILE A 137 11.37 -11.03 -0.89
CA ILE A 137 10.33 -10.47 -0.04
C ILE A 137 10.92 -9.24 0.68
N TYR A 138 10.32 -8.09 0.44
CA TYR A 138 10.60 -6.87 1.20
C TYR A 138 9.60 -6.78 2.35
N LEU A 139 10.10 -7.07 3.55
CA LEU A 139 9.30 -7.21 4.78
C LEU A 139 9.29 -5.92 5.60
N ASP A 140 8.15 -5.65 6.22
CA ASP A 140 8.05 -4.74 7.36
C ASP A 140 8.84 -5.31 8.53
N THR A 141 9.88 -4.58 8.94
CA THR A 141 10.75 -4.95 10.06
C THR A 141 10.67 -3.95 11.21
N SER A 142 9.63 -3.11 11.25
CA SER A 142 9.47 -2.04 12.25
C SER A 142 9.64 -2.53 13.69
N PHE A 143 9.20 -3.77 13.97
CA PHE A 143 9.31 -4.40 15.28
C PHE A 143 10.16 -5.68 15.29
N ALA A 144 10.99 -5.91 14.27
CA ALA A 144 11.87 -7.06 14.17
C ALA A 144 13.10 -6.91 15.10
N SER A 145 12.85 -6.85 16.40
CA SER A 145 13.85 -6.67 17.43
C SER A 145 13.78 -7.79 18.46
N HIS A 146 14.93 -8.17 19.03
CA HIS A 146 15.01 -9.14 20.11
C HIS A 146 14.51 -8.59 21.46
N ASN A 147 14.07 -7.33 21.50
CA ASN A 147 13.58 -6.71 22.71
C ASN A 147 12.22 -7.30 23.13
N HIS A 148 12.13 -7.73 24.40
CA HIS A 148 10.94 -8.33 24.99
C HIS A 148 9.66 -7.48 24.85
N VAL A 149 9.79 -6.15 24.77
CA VAL A 149 8.64 -5.23 24.63
C VAL A 149 7.90 -5.42 23.29
N TYR A 150 8.59 -5.92 22.26
CA TYR A 150 8.02 -6.13 20.93
C TYR A 150 7.70 -7.59 20.63
N LYS A 151 7.70 -8.45 21.66
CA LYS A 151 7.42 -9.88 21.51
C LYS A 151 5.94 -10.17 21.27
N THR A 152 5.05 -9.35 21.84
CA THR A 152 3.60 -9.54 21.78
C THR A 152 2.89 -8.20 21.71
N PHE A 153 1.89 -8.11 20.84
CA PHE A 153 1.03 -6.93 20.71
C PHE A 153 -0.42 -7.32 21.02
N PRO A 154 -1.22 -6.42 21.60
CA PRO A 154 -2.67 -6.61 21.68
C PRO A 154 -3.29 -6.78 20.28
N SER A 155 -4.28 -7.67 20.18
CA SER A 155 -5.09 -7.85 18.96
C SER A 155 -5.90 -6.57 18.66
N LYS A 156 -6.22 -6.33 17.38
CA LYS A 156 -7.12 -5.22 16.98
C LYS A 156 -8.59 -5.50 17.30
N GLY A 157 -8.93 -6.75 17.63
CA GLY A 157 -10.26 -7.20 18.04
C GLY A 157 -10.21 -8.34 19.04
#